data_AF-A0A936M4E4-F1
#
_entry.id   AF-A0A936M4E4-F1
#
_cell.length_a   1.000
_cell.length_b   1.000
_cell.length_c   1.000
_cell.angle_alpha   90.00
_cell.angle_beta   90.00
_cell.angle_gamma   90.00
#
_symmetry.space_group_name_H-M   'P 1'
#
loop_
_entity.id
_entity.type
_entity.pdbx_description
1 polymer ?
#
loop_
_entity_poly.entity_id
_entity_poly.type
_entity_poly.pdbx_seq_one_letter_code
_entity_poly.pdbx_strand_id
1 'polypeptide(L)' 'MLQHIDSQDFALADTVLADADPETAVLVQALAGCCHPKAGRLLARLGAHPDADARAALRADVLQLLTLTFGRAEALRRLQ' A
#
# COMPACT_ATOMS: atom_id res chain seq x y z
N MET A 1 -23.85 4.02 -9.06
CA MET A 1 -23.18 3.99 -7.74
C MET A 1 -21.69 3.76 -7.96
N LEU A 2 -20.95 4.80 -8.35
CA LEU A 2 -19.49 4.75 -8.44
C LEU A 2 -18.97 4.96 -7.02
N GLN A 3 -18.47 3.87 -6.45
CA GLN A 3 -18.17 3.79 -5.03
C GLN A 3 -16.96 4.65 -4.70
N HIS A 4 -17.10 5.37 -3.60
CA HIS A 4 -16.25 6.38 -2.96
C HIS A 4 -14.86 5.86 -2.51
N ILE A 5 -14.25 4.98 -3.32
CA ILE A 5 -13.04 4.23 -2.96
C ILE A 5 -11.83 5.16 -2.94
N ASP A 6 -11.77 6.14 -3.84
CA ASP A 6 -10.62 7.04 -3.97
C ASP A 6 -10.40 7.90 -2.71
N SER A 7 -11.46 8.53 -2.18
CA SER A 7 -11.32 9.43 -1.02
C SER A 7 -11.06 8.72 0.30
N GLN A 8 -11.51 7.45 0.46
CA GLN A 8 -11.22 6.68 1.67
C GLN A 8 -9.79 6.13 1.68
N ASP A 9 -9.25 5.81 0.51
CA ASP A 9 -7.89 5.30 0.35
C ASP A 9 -6.84 6.31 0.81
N PHE A 10 -7.00 7.57 0.37
CA PHE A 10 -6.14 8.68 0.78
C PHE A 10 -6.24 9.01 2.28
N ALA A 11 -7.45 9.01 2.85
CA ALA A 11 -7.64 9.26 4.28
C ALA A 11 -7.04 8.15 5.15
N LEU A 12 -7.16 6.89 4.71
CA LEU A 12 -6.51 5.76 5.36
C LEU A 12 -4.99 5.88 5.29
N ALA A 13 -4.42 6.17 4.11
CA ALA A 13 -2.98 6.31 3.94
C ALA A 13 -2.35 7.31 4.93
N ASP A 14 -2.98 8.48 5.13
CA ASP A 14 -2.51 9.50 6.06
C ASP A 14 -2.52 9.02 7.52
N THR A 15 -3.62 8.38 7.94
CA THR A 15 -3.71 7.77 9.29
C THR A 15 -2.74 6.62 9.51
N VAL A 16 -2.50 5.78 8.49
CA VAL A 16 -1.50 4.69 8.59
C VAL A 16 -0.10 5.29 8.70
N LEU A 17 0.23 6.30 7.90
CA LEU A 17 1.53 6.98 7.92
C LEU A 17 1.85 7.63 9.28
N ALA A 18 0.84 8.07 10.02
CA ALA A 18 1.03 8.73 11.31
C ALA A 18 1.55 7.79 12.43
N ASP A 19 1.20 6.50 12.38
CA ASP A 19 1.62 5.49 13.38
C ASP A 19 2.55 4.40 12.79
N ALA A 20 2.77 4.43 11.47
CA ALA A 20 3.54 3.42 10.76
C ALA A 20 5.05 3.48 11.04
N ASP A 21 5.63 2.29 11.22
CA ASP A 21 7.06 2.07 11.02
C ASP A 21 7.53 2.64 9.66
N PRO A 22 8.79 3.08 9.55
CA PRO A 22 9.33 3.65 8.31
C PRO A 22 9.20 2.70 7.12
N GLU A 23 9.27 1.38 7.33
CA GLU A 23 9.04 0.40 6.27
C GLU A 23 7.57 0.38 5.79
N THR A 24 6.62 0.51 6.71
CA THR A 24 5.19 0.57 6.39
C THR A 24 4.87 1.87 5.65
N ALA A 25 5.48 2.99 6.05
CA ALA A 25 5.34 4.27 5.36
C ALA A 25 5.81 4.21 3.90
N VAL A 26 6.92 3.52 3.62
CA VAL A 26 7.41 3.28 2.25
C VAL A 26 6.40 2.45 1.44
N LEU A 27 5.81 1.41 2.03
CA LEU A 27 4.79 0.60 1.35
C LEU A 27 3.53 1.41 1.03
N VAL A 28 3.08 2.26 1.97
CA VAL A 28 1.92 3.14 1.78
C VAL A 28 2.18 4.15 0.67
N GLN A 29 3.36 4.79 0.66
CA GLN A 29 3.75 5.70 -0.42
C GLN A 29 3.94 4.99 -1.77
N ALA A 30 4.46 3.76 -1.77
CA ALA A 30 4.60 2.98 -2.99
C ALA A 30 3.23 2.65 -3.61
N LEU A 31 2.20 2.47 -2.78
CA LEU A 31 0.81 2.29 -3.20
C LEU A 31 0.11 3.61 -3.55
N ALA A 32 0.63 4.76 -3.10
CA ALA A 32 0.07 6.06 -3.43
C ALA A 32 0.13 6.31 -4.94
N GLY A 33 -1.04 6.54 -5.56
CA GLY A 33 -1.20 6.65 -7.01
C GLY A 33 -1.59 5.35 -7.71
N CYS A 34 -1.71 4.23 -6.99
CA CYS A 34 -2.17 2.96 -7.55
C CYS A 34 -3.70 2.88 -7.46
N CYS A 35 -4.42 3.04 -8.58
CA CYS A 35 -5.90 3.02 -8.63
C CYS A 35 -6.54 1.62 -8.49
N HIS A 36 -5.84 0.65 -7.90
CA HIS A 36 -6.34 -0.73 -7.79
C HIS A 36 -7.16 -0.92 -6.51
N PRO A 37 -8.32 -1.62 -6.55
CA PRO A 37 -9.08 -1.95 -5.35
C PRO A 37 -8.30 -2.84 -4.37
N LYS A 38 -7.27 -3.53 -4.87
CA LYS A 38 -6.33 -4.31 -4.05
C LYS A 38 -5.37 -3.42 -3.26
N ALA A 39 -4.98 -2.26 -3.79
CA ALA A 39 -4.11 -1.30 -3.09
C ALA A 39 -4.78 -0.79 -1.82
N GLY A 40 -6.04 -0.36 -1.90
CA GLY A 40 -6.78 0.09 -0.71
C GLY A 40 -7.03 -0.99 0.32
N ARG A 41 -7.22 -2.24 -0.12
CA ARG A 41 -7.25 -3.38 0.81
C ARG A 41 -5.91 -3.60 1.50
N LEU A 42 -4.79 -3.43 0.79
CA LEU A 42 -3.46 -3.55 1.38
C LEU A 42 -3.18 -2.40 2.35
N LEU A 43 -3.56 -1.16 2.02
CA LEU A 43 -3.47 0.00 2.91
C LEU A 43 -4.27 -0.19 4.19
N ALA A 44 -5.53 -0.63 4.09
CA ALA A 44 -6.35 -0.93 5.26
C ALA A 44 -5.72 -2.03 6.15
N ARG A 45 -5.06 -3.03 5.54
CA ARG A 45 -4.34 -4.08 6.30
C ARG A 45 -3.04 -3.57 6.91
N LEU A 46 -2.33 -2.65 6.26
CA LEU A 46 -1.14 -1.99 6.82
C LEU A 46 -1.54 -1.10 8.01
N GLY A 47 -2.70 -0.45 7.93
CA GLY A 47 -3.28 0.34 9.02
C GLY A 47 -3.81 -0.46 10.21
N ALA A 48 -4.00 -1.77 10.06
CA ALA A 48 -4.38 -2.65 11.14
C ALA A 48 -3.19 -3.12 12.01
N HIS A 49 -2.00 -2.53 11.81
CA HIS A 49 -0.75 -2.83 12.51
C HIS A 49 -0.40 -4.33 12.44
N PRO A 50 -0.10 -4.83 11.23
CA PRO A 50 0.17 -6.24 11.04
C PRO A 50 1.50 -6.65 11.71
N ASP A 51 1.52 -7.86 12.27
CA ASP A 51 2.74 -8.50 12.78
C ASP A 51 3.83 -8.60 11.71
N ALA A 52 5.08 -8.82 12.13
CA ALA A 52 6.23 -8.86 11.22
C ALA A 52 6.06 -9.84 10.04
N ASP A 53 5.47 -11.01 10.27
CA ASP A 53 5.21 -12.01 9.23
C ASP A 53 4.12 -11.55 8.24
N ALA A 54 3.02 -11.01 8.76
CA ALA A 54 1.95 -10.45 7.94
C ALA A 54 2.43 -9.24 7.13
N ARG A 55 3.34 -8.43 7.68
CA ARG A 55 3.97 -7.30 6.98
C ARG A 55 4.88 -7.75 5.84
N ALA A 56 5.66 -8.82 6.05
CA ALA A 56 6.48 -9.41 4.98
C ALA A 56 5.61 -9.93 3.83
N ALA A 57 4.49 -10.59 4.16
CA ALA A 57 3.51 -11.02 3.17
C ALA A 57 2.88 -9.84 2.43
N LEU A 58 2.47 -8.78 3.15
CA LEU A 58 1.92 -7.57 2.56
C LEU A 58 2.94 -6.89 1.62
N ARG A 59 4.21 -6.82 2.01
CA ARG A 59 5.29 -6.28 1.16
C ARG A 59 5.43 -7.06 -0.15
N ALA A 60 5.37 -8.39 -0.09
CA ALA A 60 5.40 -9.23 -1.29
C ALA A 60 4.16 -8.98 -2.18
N ASP A 61 2.97 -8.87 -1.59
CA ASP A 61 1.73 -8.56 -2.30
C ASP A 61 1.76 -7.17 -2.96
N VAL A 62 2.31 -6.16 -2.26
CA VAL A 62 2.51 -4.80 -2.78
C VAL A 62 3.48 -4.80 -3.95
N LEU A 63 4.63 -5.46 -3.81
CA LEU A 63 5.62 -5.62 -4.88
C LEU A 63 4.99 -6.31 -6.11
N GLN A 64 4.24 -7.39 -5.89
CA GLN A 64 3.59 -8.13 -6.96
C GLN A 64 2.55 -7.26 -7.67
N LEU A 65 1.73 -6.52 -6.90
CA LEU A 65 0.74 -5.59 -7.46
C LEU A 65 1.42 -4.50 -8.29
N LEU A 66 2.43 -3.82 -7.74
CA LEU A 66 3.17 -2.78 -8.45
C LEU A 66 3.88 -3.31 -9.70
N THR A 67 4.41 -4.54 -9.63
CA THR A 67 5.03 -5.20 -10.78
C THR A 67 4.02 -5.48 -11.89
N LEU A 68 2.79 -5.86 -11.53
CA LEU A 68 1.72 -6.11 -12.50
C LEU A 68 1.13 -4.81 -13.07
N THR A 69 1.03 -3.76 -12.26
CA THR A 69 0.40 -2.48 -12.66
C THR A 69 1.37 -1.56 -13.41
N PHE A 70 2.61 -1.41 -12.92
CA PHE A 70 3.59 -0.46 -13.46
C PHE A 70 4.83 -1.13 -14.06
N GLY A 71 5.06 -2.41 -13.76
CA GLY A 71 6.29 -3.11 -14.13
C GLY A 71 7.32 -3.15 -13.01
N ARG A 72 8.19 -4.18 -13.04
CA ARG A 72 9.14 -4.49 -11.96
C ARG A 72 10.11 -3.33 -11.65
N ALA A 73 10.55 -2.61 -12.67
CA ALA A 73 11.50 -1.51 -12.52
C ALA A 73 10.90 -0.35 -11.73
N GLU A 74 9.64 -0.01 -12.01
CA GLU A 74 8.93 1.07 -11.32
C GLU A 74 8.51 0.66 -9.90
N ALA A 75 8.16 -0.61 -9.71
CA ALA A 75 7.92 -1.18 -8.38
C ALA A 75 9.16 -1.06 -7.48
N LEU A 76 10.34 -1.40 -8.00
CA LEU A 76 11.60 -1.29 -7.26
C LEU A 76 11.96 0.16 -6.94
N ARG A 77 11.77 1.10 -7.89
CA ARG A 77 12.01 2.53 -7.63
C ARG A 77 11.14 3.08 -6.50
N ARG A 78 9.88 2.64 -6.39
CA ARG A 78 8.96 3.09 -5.34
C ARG A 78 9.24 2.44 -3.98
N LEU A 79 9.99 1.35 -3.94
CA LEU A 79 10.36 0.60 -2.73
C LEU A 79 11.77 0.91 -2.21
N GLN A 80 12.49 1.83 -2.87
CA GLN A 80 13.81 2.34 -2.47
C GLN A 80 13.67 3.69 -1.77
#